data_AF-A0A2D8HMQ1-F1
#
_entry.id   AF-A0A2D8HMQ1-F1
#
_cell.length_a   1.000
_cell.length_b   1.000
_cell.length_c   1.000
_cell.angle_alpha   90.00
_cell.angle_beta   90.00
_cell.angle_gamma   90.00
#
_symmetry.space_group_name_H-M   'P 1'
#
loop_
_entity.id
_entity.type
_entity.pdbx_description
1 polymer ?
#
loop_
_entity_poly.entity_id
_entity_poly.type
_entity_poly.pdbx_seq_one_letter_code
_entity_poly.pdbx_strand_id
1 'polypeptide(L)' 'MSDSQPSLDVDGMLERFKERALAVKQRPLPPVAGDERKAFIDQAKQDYMDFAIVGDASWELTDGVLTLTVDLRPGGDSES' A
#
# COMPACT_ATOMS: atom_id res chain seq x y z
N MET A 1 -32.97 0.57 -18.93
CA MET A 1 -32.30 0.46 -17.63
C MET A 1 -30.83 0.60 -17.92
N SER A 2 -30.21 1.72 -17.55
CA SER A 2 -28.78 1.90 -17.77
C SER A 2 -28.08 1.14 -16.64
N ASP A 3 -27.47 0.00 -16.97
CA ASP A 3 -26.57 -0.70 -16.04
C ASP A 3 -25.43 0.28 -15.72
N SER A 4 -25.51 0.91 -14.56
CA SER A 4 -24.41 1.70 -14.03
C SER A 4 -23.36 0.71 -13.56
N GLN A 5 -22.44 0.33 -14.45
CA GLN A 5 -21.22 -0.36 -14.05
C GLN A 5 -20.58 0.47 -12.93
N PRO A 6 -20.18 -0.16 -11.81
CA PRO A 6 -19.45 0.55 -10.77
C PRO A 6 -18.20 1.17 -11.42
N SER A 7 -18.11 2.50 -11.38
CA SER A 7 -16.91 3.21 -11.83
C SER A 7 -15.72 2.72 -11.01
N LEU A 8 -14.58 2.51 -11.66
CA LEU A 8 -13.34 2.11 -10.99
C LEU A 8 -12.89 3.22 -10.03
N ASP A 9 -13.03 2.99 -8.74
CA ASP A 9 -12.59 3.91 -7.66
C ASP A 9 -11.13 3.62 -7.28
N VAL A 10 -10.20 4.21 -8.04
CA VAL A 10 -8.76 4.06 -7.82
C VAL A 10 -8.32 4.81 -6.57
N ASP A 11 -8.83 6.01 -6.32
CA ASP A 11 -8.49 6.79 -5.13
C ASP A 11 -8.87 6.05 -3.84
N GLY A 12 -10.10 5.50 -3.78
CA GLY A 12 -10.50 4.67 -2.65
C GLY A 12 -9.71 3.37 -2.57
N MET A 13 -9.24 2.81 -3.70
CA MET A 13 -8.31 1.67 -3.66
C MET A 13 -6.99 2.05 -3.00
N LEU A 14 -6.37 3.16 -3.40
CA LEU A 14 -5.12 3.65 -2.82
C LEU A 14 -5.28 3.92 -1.31
N GLU A 15 -6.39 4.54 -0.91
CA GLU A 15 -6.68 4.81 0.50
C GLU A 15 -6.76 3.51 1.32
N ARG A 16 -7.47 2.48 0.83
CA ARG A 16 -7.51 1.17 1.48
C ARG A 16 -6.12 0.53 1.61
N PHE A 17 -5.20 0.78 0.67
CA PHE A 17 -3.81 0.33 0.79
C PHE A 17 -3.03 1.09 1.87
N LYS A 18 -3.20 2.41 1.97
CA LYS A 18 -2.64 3.21 3.06
C LYS A 18 -3.13 2.75 4.44
N GLU A 19 -4.44 2.51 4.56
CA GLU A 19 -5.04 1.99 5.79
C GLU A 19 -4.46 0.62 6.18
N ARG A 20 -4.25 -0.27 5.21
CA ARG A 20 -3.61 -1.58 5.46
C ARG A 20 -2.16 -1.43 5.92
N ALA A 21 -1.39 -0.52 5.32
CA ALA A 21 -0.03 -0.25 5.77
C ALA A 21 -0.01 0.25 7.22
N LEU A 22 -0.95 1.13 7.59
CA LEU A 22 -1.11 1.59 8.97
C LEU A 22 -1.51 0.45 9.93
N ALA A 23 -2.45 -0.39 9.51
CA ALA A 23 -2.92 -1.54 10.30
C ALA A 23 -1.80 -2.56 10.59
N VAL A 24 -0.89 -2.80 9.64
CA VAL A 24 0.27 -3.68 9.84
C VAL A 24 1.18 -3.15 10.95
N LYS A 25 1.41 -1.84 11.00
CA LYS A 25 2.21 -1.21 12.08
C LYS A 25 1.55 -1.30 13.45
N GLN A 26 0.22 -1.26 13.49
CA GLN A 26 -0.56 -1.25 14.74
C GLN A 26 -0.89 -2.65 15.27
N ARG A 27 -0.73 -3.69 14.45
CA ARG A 27 -1.09 -5.06 14.80
C ARG A 27 -0.25 -5.55 15.99
N PRO A 28 -0.88 -6.08 17.06
CA PRO A 28 -0.14 -6.71 18.14
C PRO A 28 0.55 -7.98 17.63
N LEU A 29 1.80 -8.19 18.06
CA LEU A 29 2.55 -9.38 17.72
C LEU A 29 1.88 -10.61 18.42
N PRO A 30 1.66 -11.72 17.70
CA PRO A 30 1.14 -12.94 18.32
C PRO A 30 2.05 -13.40 19.48
N PRO A 31 1.52 -14.13 20.48
CA PRO A 31 2.30 -14.63 21.61
C PRO A 31 3.15 -15.85 21.19
N VAL A 32 4.11 -15.62 20.29
CA VAL A 32 5.05 -16.61 19.75
C VAL A 32 6.49 -16.27 20.16
N ALA A 33 7.37 -17.27 20.21
CA ALA A 33 8.75 -17.13 20.68
C ALA A 33 9.77 -17.58 19.61
N GLY A 34 11.04 -17.25 19.84
CA GLY A 34 12.15 -17.72 19.02
C GLY A 34 12.01 -17.38 17.53
N ASP A 35 12.29 -18.37 16.67
CA ASP A 35 12.31 -18.21 15.22
C ASP A 35 10.94 -17.87 14.61
N GLU A 36 9.86 -18.38 15.21
CA GLU A 36 8.50 -18.06 14.78
C GLU A 36 8.19 -16.57 14.97
N ARG A 37 8.62 -16.00 16.11
CA ARG A 37 8.48 -14.56 16.36
C ARG A 37 9.20 -13.71 15.32
N LYS A 38 10.39 -14.14 14.90
CA LYS A 38 11.15 -13.45 13.85
C LYS A 38 10.43 -13.50 12.51
N ALA A 39 9.90 -14.68 12.13
CA ALA A 39 9.14 -14.84 10.89
C ALA A 39 7.92 -13.90 10.83
N PHE A 40 7.18 -13.73 11.92
CA PHE A 40 6.07 -12.77 11.98
C PHE A 40 6.51 -11.31 11.80
N ILE A 41 7.66 -10.93 12.36
CA ILE A 41 8.21 -9.58 12.20
C ILE A 41 8.64 -9.35 10.75
N ASP A 42 9.34 -10.31 10.15
CA ASP A 42 9.84 -10.17 8.79
C ASP A 42 8.70 -10.21 7.76
N GLN A 43 7.64 -10.98 8.02
CA GLN A 43 6.39 -10.92 7.24
C GLN A 43 5.73 -9.54 7.37
N ALA A 44 5.57 -9.02 8.60
CA ALA A 44 4.95 -7.72 8.81
C ALA A 44 5.73 -6.58 8.13
N LYS A 45 7.06 -6.66 8.06
CA LYS A 45 7.86 -5.70 7.30
C LYS A 45 7.56 -5.75 5.81
N GLN A 46 7.50 -6.95 5.23
CA GLN A 46 7.18 -7.14 3.81
C GLN A 46 5.77 -6.62 3.50
N ASP A 47 4.77 -7.04 4.28
CA ASP A 47 3.38 -6.60 4.14
C ASP A 47 3.27 -5.07 4.23
N TYR A 48 3.97 -4.47 5.20
CA TYR A 48 3.99 -3.02 5.34
C TYR A 48 4.56 -2.33 4.08
N MET A 49 5.71 -2.79 3.59
CA MET A 49 6.35 -2.21 2.42
C MET A 49 5.47 -2.34 1.17
N ASP A 50 4.89 -3.52 0.94
CA ASP A 50 4.03 -3.77 -0.22
C ASP A 50 2.78 -2.88 -0.19
N PHE A 51 2.13 -2.74 0.96
CA PHE A 51 0.98 -1.86 1.09
C PHE A 51 1.35 -0.38 0.99
N ALA A 52 2.50 0.01 1.54
CA ALA A 52 2.96 1.39 1.49
C ALA A 52 3.29 1.81 0.04
N ILE A 53 4.00 0.97 -0.72
CA ILE A 53 4.35 1.24 -2.12
C ILE A 53 3.09 1.45 -2.96
N VAL A 54 2.10 0.57 -2.85
CA VAL A 54 0.85 0.71 -3.63
C VAL A 54 0.04 1.90 -3.14
N GLY A 55 -0.05 2.11 -1.82
CA GLY A 55 -0.81 3.21 -1.25
C GLY A 55 -0.25 4.60 -1.59
N ASP A 56 1.06 4.72 -1.81
CA ASP A 56 1.72 5.98 -2.16
C ASP A 56 1.77 6.25 -3.67
N ALA A 57 1.27 5.32 -4.49
CA ALA A 57 1.26 5.50 -5.93
C ALA A 57 0.34 6.64 -6.37
N SER A 58 0.79 7.39 -7.38
CA SER A 58 -0.08 8.19 -8.24
C SER A 58 -0.67 7.31 -9.36
N TRP A 59 -1.78 7.74 -9.98
CA TRP A 59 -2.43 6.94 -11.01
C TRP A 59 -2.90 7.74 -12.23
N GLU A 60 -2.93 7.05 -13.37
CA GLU A 60 -3.48 7.53 -14.65
C GLU A 60 -4.28 6.40 -15.32
N LEU A 61 -5.44 6.72 -15.90
CA LEU A 61 -6.22 5.80 -16.72
C LEU A 61 -6.30 6.33 -18.15
N THR A 62 -5.53 5.72 -19.05
CA THR A 62 -5.44 6.13 -20.46
C THR A 62 -5.71 4.93 -21.36
N ASP A 63 -6.62 5.09 -22.32
CA ASP A 63 -7.04 4.03 -23.26
C ASP A 63 -7.43 2.70 -22.60
N GLY A 64 -8.02 2.76 -21.40
CA GLY A 64 -8.43 1.58 -20.63
C GLY A 64 -7.30 0.90 -19.84
N VAL A 65 -6.11 1.50 -19.79
CA VAL A 65 -4.96 1.01 -19.03
C VAL A 65 -4.76 1.87 -17.78
N LEU A 66 -4.86 1.24 -16.61
CA LEU A 66 -4.51 1.87 -15.34
C LEU A 66 -3.00 1.74 -15.11
N THR A 67 -2.32 2.87 -15.02
CA THR A 67 -0.91 2.96 -14.63
C THR A 67 -0.81 3.47 -13.20
N LEU A 68 -0.10 2.75 -12.34
CA LEU A 68 0.29 3.22 -11.01
C LEU A 68 1.78 3.58 -11.04
N THR A 69 2.11 4.80 -10.59
CA THR A 69 3.47 5.32 -10.60
C THR A 69 3.90 5.70 -9.19
N VAL A 70 5.00 5.11 -8.74
CA VAL A 70 5.66 5.42 -7.48
C VAL A 70 7.01 6.06 -7.79
N ASP A 71 7.28 7.23 -7.25
CA ASP A 71 8.58 7.88 -7.40
C ASP A 71 9.56 7.34 -6.36
N LEU A 72 10.55 6.56 -6.83
CA LEU A 72 11.59 5.97 -5.98
C LEU A 72 12.91 6.74 -6.03
N ARG A 73 12.95 7.89 -6.69
CA ARG A 73 14.15 8.72 -6.69
C ARG A 73 14.45 9.13 -5.24
N PRO A 74 15.72 9.12 -4.82
CA PRO A 74 16.08 9.61 -3.49
C PRO A 74 15.53 11.03 -3.37
N GLY A 75 14.73 11.28 -2.33
CA GLY A 75 14.24 12.61 -2.04
C GLY A 75 15.46 13.52 -1.93
N GLY A 76 15.61 14.45 -2.86
CA GLY A 76 16.40 15.62 -2.56
C GLY A 76 15.73 16.21 -1.34
N ASP A 77 16.44 16.24 -0.21
CA ASP A 77 16.12 17.18 0.85
C ASP A 77 15.86 18.49 0.12
N SER A 78 14.59 18.90 0.09
CA SER A 78 14.25 20.25 -0.29
C SER A 78 14.80 21.06 0.87
N GLU A 79 16.09 21.39 0.79
CA GLU A 79 16.69 22.45 1.59
C GLU A 79 15.76 23.66 1.42
N SER A 80 15.05 23.98 2.49
CA SER A 80 14.29 25.20 2.70
C SER A 80 14.60 25.67 4.11
#